data_AF-A0A258B2R7-F1
#
_entry.id   AF-A0A258B2R7-F1
#
_cell.length_a   1.000
_cell.length_b   1.000
_cell.length_c   1.000
_cell.angle_alpha   90.00
_cell.angle_beta   90.00
_cell.angle_gamma   90.00
#
_symmetry.space_group_name_H-M   'P 1'
#
loop_
_entity.id
_entity.type
_entity.pdbx_description
1 polymer ?
#
loop_
_entity_poly.entity_id
_entity_poly.type
_entity_poly.pdbx_seq_one_letter_code
_entity_poly.pdbx_strand_id
1 'polypeptide(L)'
;MNRFEFATAQRIIFGRGVFRELPDLCRSFGQRTLLITGSRPQQWEARLPHVGVHSIRGEPTVEDIHNGVALAKRHDANVIVAIGGGSVVDAGKAIAAMCMQPGDLMRYIEVIGSGQPLDAAPLPYIAVPTTAGTGAEATRNAVIASTEHRVKASLRHVSLLPRIALIDPELAADVPPAVTAASGMDALTQCLEAFVCSRAQPMTDALCLDGIQRAVRSLERAFENGHDLDAREDMALCALNSGIALANAGLGAVHGFAAPIGGMFHAPHGTVCAALLAPVWEANSNRVQDRTKFDQVDSILGGNAVSYLHALTKRLHIPKLSQWGIQATDLDEIARKAAAASSMKANPVSLTHEELTAILREAL
;
A
#
# COMPACT_ATOMS: atom_id res chain seq x y z
N MET A 1 -4.51 -17.49 -23.34
CA MET A 1 -4.67 -16.42 -22.34
C MET A 1 -5.61 -16.95 -21.27
N ASN A 2 -5.20 -16.98 -20.01
CA ASN A 2 -6.04 -17.49 -18.93
C ASN A 2 -7.15 -16.49 -18.57
N ARG A 3 -8.29 -16.97 -18.08
CA ARG A 3 -9.37 -16.14 -17.54
C ARG A 3 -8.83 -15.28 -16.40
N PHE A 4 -9.10 -13.97 -16.43
CA PHE A 4 -8.82 -13.06 -15.32
C PHE A 4 -10.05 -12.22 -14.97
N GLU A 5 -10.07 -11.73 -13.74
CA GLU A 5 -10.99 -10.70 -13.26
C GLU A 5 -10.17 -9.43 -13.00
N PHE A 6 -10.80 -8.28 -13.20
CA PHE A 6 -10.17 -6.99 -12.97
C PHE A 6 -11.15 -6.06 -12.25
N ALA A 7 -10.77 -5.59 -11.07
CA ALA A 7 -11.58 -4.73 -10.23
C ALA A 7 -10.76 -3.55 -9.70
N THR A 8 -11.40 -2.40 -9.57
CA THR A 8 -10.79 -1.15 -9.07
C THR A 8 -11.86 -0.29 -8.39
N ALA A 9 -11.47 0.86 -7.84
CA ALA A 9 -12.41 1.85 -7.32
C ALA A 9 -13.51 2.14 -8.35
N GLN A 10 -14.74 2.35 -7.89
CA GLN A 10 -15.87 2.55 -8.81
C GLN A 10 -15.68 3.80 -9.70
N ARG A 11 -15.04 4.83 -9.15
CA ARG A 11 -14.62 6.03 -9.87
C ARG A 11 -13.26 6.48 -9.37
N ILE A 12 -12.37 6.82 -10.29
CA ILE A 12 -11.08 7.44 -10.02
C ILE A 12 -11.16 8.88 -10.54
N ILE A 13 -10.81 9.84 -9.70
CA ILE A 13 -10.68 11.25 -10.05
C ILE A 13 -9.24 11.63 -9.74
N PHE A 14 -8.50 11.99 -10.77
CA PHE A 14 -7.07 12.28 -10.68
C PHE A 14 -6.79 13.64 -11.29
N GLY A 15 -6.00 14.46 -10.59
CA GLY A 15 -5.48 15.70 -11.15
C GLY A 15 -5.13 16.72 -10.08
N ARG A 16 -4.38 17.75 -10.46
CA ARG A 16 -4.02 18.84 -9.56
C ARG A 16 -5.26 19.66 -9.19
N GLY A 17 -5.42 19.92 -7.90
CA GLY A 17 -6.50 20.73 -7.36
C GLY A 17 -7.88 20.06 -7.36
N VAL A 18 -7.99 18.77 -7.73
CA VAL A 18 -9.26 18.04 -7.70
C VAL A 18 -9.79 17.87 -6.28
N PHE A 19 -8.97 18.06 -5.25
CA PHE A 19 -9.43 18.08 -3.85
C PHE A 19 -10.57 19.08 -3.61
N ARG A 20 -10.64 20.17 -4.39
CA ARG A 20 -11.72 21.17 -4.29
C ARG A 20 -13.12 20.59 -4.58
N GLU A 21 -13.19 19.46 -5.29
CA GLU A 21 -14.45 18.78 -5.61
C GLU A 21 -14.97 17.93 -4.44
N LEU A 22 -14.12 17.61 -3.45
CA LEU A 22 -14.44 16.69 -2.37
C LEU A 22 -15.75 17.02 -1.62
N PRO A 23 -16.07 18.28 -1.27
CA PRO A 23 -17.33 18.60 -0.60
C PRO A 23 -18.58 18.28 -1.43
N ASP A 24 -18.54 18.49 -2.75
CA ASP A 24 -19.64 18.14 -3.65
C ASP A 24 -19.78 16.62 -3.78
N LEU A 25 -18.65 15.92 -3.89
CA LEU A 25 -18.62 14.45 -3.96
C LEU A 25 -19.20 13.82 -2.70
N CYS A 26 -18.88 14.34 -1.51
CA CYS A 26 -19.47 13.86 -0.26
C CYS A 26 -20.99 14.05 -0.25
N ARG A 27 -21.46 15.23 -0.64
CA ARG A 27 -22.89 15.57 -0.70
C ARG A 27 -23.69 14.66 -1.64
N SER A 28 -23.06 14.09 -2.67
CA SER A 28 -23.70 13.13 -3.58
C SER A 28 -24.04 11.78 -2.92
N PHE A 29 -23.38 11.44 -1.81
CA PHE A 29 -23.63 10.21 -1.05
C PHE A 29 -24.38 10.43 0.26
N GLY A 30 -24.28 11.63 0.85
CA GLY A 30 -24.96 11.95 2.11
C GLY A 30 -24.48 13.27 2.73
N GLN A 31 -25.12 13.67 3.82
CA GLN A 31 -24.82 14.93 4.52
C GLN A 31 -24.02 14.74 5.81
N ARG A 32 -23.91 13.51 6.31
CA ARG A 32 -23.27 13.21 7.60
C ARG A 32 -21.96 12.47 7.37
N THR A 33 -20.97 13.23 6.95
CA THR A 33 -19.62 12.74 6.68
C THR A 33 -18.85 12.54 7.97
N LEU A 34 -18.32 11.35 8.19
CA LEU A 34 -17.25 11.14 9.18
C LEU A 34 -15.90 11.27 8.48
N LEU A 35 -15.05 12.15 9.00
CA LEU A 35 -13.70 12.36 8.50
C LEU A 35 -12.71 11.47 9.26
N ILE A 36 -11.97 10.64 8.52
CA ILE A 36 -10.83 9.87 9.01
C ILE A 36 -9.56 10.55 8.51
N THR A 37 -8.63 10.85 9.41
CA THR A 37 -7.41 11.59 9.05
C THR A 37 -6.20 11.17 9.89
N GLY A 38 -5.03 11.72 9.58
CA GLY A 38 -3.79 11.47 10.32
C GLY A 38 -3.62 12.36 11.55
N SER A 39 -2.38 12.67 11.89
CA SER A 39 -2.00 13.46 13.08
C SER A 39 -2.33 14.95 13.02
N ARG A 40 -2.79 15.47 11.87
CA ARG A 40 -3.06 16.90 11.64
C ARG A 40 -4.51 17.14 11.18
N PRO A 41 -5.53 16.82 12.02
CA PRO A 41 -6.93 16.95 11.63
C PRO A 41 -7.33 18.39 11.25
N GLN A 42 -6.73 19.39 11.89
CA GLN A 42 -7.05 20.81 11.67
C GLN A 42 -6.80 21.26 10.22
N GLN A 43 -5.93 20.56 9.49
CA GLN A 43 -5.67 20.82 8.07
C GLN A 43 -6.90 20.59 7.18
N TRP A 44 -7.83 19.73 7.63
CA TRP A 44 -8.95 19.23 6.83
C TRP A 44 -10.31 19.68 7.36
N GLU A 45 -10.41 19.91 8.67
CA GLU A 45 -11.66 20.26 9.36
C GLU A 45 -12.37 21.47 8.73
N ALA A 46 -11.62 22.51 8.38
CA ALA A 46 -12.19 23.72 7.77
C ALA A 46 -12.51 23.56 6.27
N ARG A 47 -12.01 22.50 5.62
CA ARG A 47 -12.12 22.29 4.17
C ARG A 47 -13.26 21.34 3.78
N LEU A 48 -13.83 20.63 4.76
CA LEU A 48 -14.85 19.62 4.53
C LEU A 48 -15.92 19.67 5.63
N PRO A 49 -17.21 19.85 5.30
CA PRO A 49 -18.30 19.65 6.26
C PRO A 49 -18.32 18.21 6.78
N HIS A 50 -18.31 18.05 8.10
CA HIS A 50 -18.26 16.75 8.76
C HIS A 50 -19.04 16.77 10.08
N VAL A 51 -19.46 15.60 10.54
CA VAL A 51 -20.16 15.41 11.83
C VAL A 51 -19.24 14.95 12.94
N GLY A 52 -18.03 14.51 12.60
CA GLY A 52 -16.99 14.11 13.54
C GLY A 52 -15.67 13.82 12.84
N VAL A 53 -14.60 13.76 13.62
CA VAL A 53 -13.24 13.48 13.15
C VAL A 53 -12.65 12.34 13.96
N HIS A 54 -12.04 11.38 13.27
CA HIS A 54 -11.29 10.28 13.85
C HIS A 54 -9.85 10.31 13.32
N SER A 55 -8.88 10.40 14.22
CA SER A 55 -7.46 10.51 13.86
C SER A 55 -6.74 9.19 14.07
N ILE A 56 -6.04 8.72 13.04
CA ILE A 56 -5.22 7.51 13.05
C ILE A 56 -3.75 7.91 13.19
N ARG A 57 -3.04 7.26 14.12
CA ARG A 57 -1.62 7.51 14.36
C ARG A 57 -0.82 6.23 14.11
N GLY A 58 0.04 6.23 13.10
CA GLY A 58 0.81 5.05 12.72
C GLY A 58 -0.05 4.02 12.01
N GLU A 59 0.15 2.75 12.31
CA GLU A 59 -0.62 1.62 11.76
C GLU A 59 -1.98 1.53 12.48
N PRO A 60 -3.10 1.37 11.76
CA PRO A 60 -4.41 1.33 12.38
C PRO A 60 -4.59 0.03 13.16
N THR A 61 -5.05 0.13 14.41
CA THR A 61 -5.29 -1.01 15.28
C THR A 61 -6.75 -1.45 15.25
N VAL A 62 -7.03 -2.67 15.74
CA VAL A 62 -8.41 -3.14 15.99
C VAL A 62 -9.20 -2.12 16.83
N GLU A 63 -8.57 -1.54 17.85
CA GLU A 63 -9.18 -0.53 18.72
C GLU A 63 -9.51 0.76 17.96
N ASP A 64 -8.63 1.23 17.07
CA ASP A 64 -8.89 2.39 16.22
C ASP A 64 -10.15 2.16 15.36
N ILE A 65 -10.29 0.96 14.77
CA ILE A 65 -11.46 0.64 13.96
C ILE A 65 -12.72 0.63 14.83
N HIS A 66 -12.70 0.01 16.01
CA HIS A 66 -13.83 0.00 16.93
C HIS A 66 -14.25 1.41 17.37
N ASN A 67 -13.27 2.26 17.72
CA ASN A 67 -13.51 3.65 18.11
C ASN A 67 -14.08 4.48 16.96
N GLY A 68 -13.58 4.28 15.74
CA GLY A 68 -14.09 4.92 14.53
C GLY A 68 -15.52 4.50 14.22
N VAL A 69 -15.85 3.21 14.32
CA VAL A 69 -17.21 2.68 14.13
C VAL A 69 -18.18 3.22 15.18
N ALA A 70 -17.76 3.25 16.45
CA ALA A 70 -18.56 3.82 17.53
C ALA A 70 -18.85 5.30 17.29
N LEU A 71 -17.85 6.07 16.84
CA LEU A 71 -18.02 7.47 16.48
C LEU A 71 -18.96 7.66 15.29
N ALA A 72 -18.81 6.85 14.23
CA ALA A 72 -19.70 6.87 13.07
C ALA A 72 -21.16 6.62 13.46
N LYS A 73 -21.41 5.62 14.30
CA LYS A 73 -22.74 5.28 14.80
C LYS A 73 -23.33 6.39 15.68
N ARG A 74 -22.53 6.98 16.59
CA ARG A 74 -22.98 8.10 17.45
C ARG A 74 -23.44 9.33 16.67
N HIS A 75 -22.83 9.59 15.51
CA HIS A 75 -23.15 10.73 14.66
C HIS A 75 -24.04 10.38 13.46
N ASP A 76 -24.59 9.16 13.42
CA ASP A 76 -25.38 8.64 12.30
C ASP A 76 -24.72 8.85 10.93
N ALA A 77 -23.39 8.70 10.89
CA ALA A 77 -22.60 8.96 9.70
C ALA A 77 -23.06 8.06 8.54
N ASN A 78 -23.24 8.66 7.37
CA ASN A 78 -23.69 7.96 6.15
C ASN A 78 -22.68 8.01 5.01
N VAL A 79 -21.56 8.71 5.20
CA VAL A 79 -20.41 8.73 4.29
C VAL A 79 -19.14 8.73 5.13
N ILE A 80 -18.16 7.91 4.75
CA ILE A 80 -16.82 7.93 5.33
C ILE A 80 -15.86 8.55 4.31
N VAL A 81 -15.04 9.49 4.77
CA VAL A 81 -13.98 10.10 3.95
C VAL A 81 -12.66 9.92 4.67
N ALA A 82 -11.67 9.34 4.00
CA ALA A 82 -10.32 9.20 4.55
C ALA A 82 -9.35 10.12 3.81
N ILE A 83 -8.68 11.02 4.54
CA ILE A 83 -7.66 11.93 4.00
C ILE A 83 -6.35 11.69 4.75
N GLY A 84 -5.39 11.01 4.11
CA GLY A 84 -4.13 10.68 4.75
C GLY A 84 -3.27 9.69 3.95
N GLY A 85 -2.27 9.09 4.61
CA GLY A 85 -1.48 8.01 4.02
C GLY A 85 -2.22 6.66 4.04
N GLY A 86 -1.54 5.59 3.63
CA GLY A 86 -2.11 4.24 3.55
C GLY A 86 -2.84 3.78 4.82
N SER A 87 -2.28 4.03 6.01
CA SER A 87 -2.93 3.72 7.30
C SER A 87 -4.30 4.36 7.48
N VAL A 88 -4.44 5.63 7.09
CA VAL A 88 -5.69 6.40 7.23
C VAL A 88 -6.72 5.89 6.23
N VAL A 89 -6.27 5.60 5.00
CA VAL A 89 -7.11 5.04 3.94
C VAL A 89 -7.63 3.66 4.36
N ASP A 90 -6.78 2.77 4.84
CA ASP A 90 -7.19 1.44 5.30
C ASP A 90 -8.10 1.49 6.53
N ALA A 91 -7.85 2.41 7.47
CA ALA A 91 -8.75 2.62 8.60
C ALA A 91 -10.14 3.06 8.14
N GLY A 92 -10.23 4.05 7.24
CA GLY A 92 -11.52 4.53 6.73
C GLY A 92 -12.29 3.45 5.97
N LYS A 93 -11.58 2.63 5.18
CA LYS A 93 -12.13 1.46 4.48
C LYS A 93 -12.72 0.44 5.46
N ALA A 94 -11.97 0.09 6.51
CA ALA A 94 -12.44 -0.84 7.54
C ALA A 94 -13.62 -0.27 8.34
N ILE A 95 -13.56 0.99 8.75
CA ILE A 95 -14.65 1.66 9.48
C ILE A 95 -15.93 1.68 8.63
N ALA A 96 -15.84 2.08 7.36
CA ALA A 96 -16.98 2.10 6.44
C ALA A 96 -17.64 0.73 6.29
N ALA A 97 -16.84 -0.34 6.25
CA ALA A 97 -17.35 -1.71 6.20
C ALA A 97 -18.03 -2.11 7.50
N MET A 98 -17.35 -1.91 8.63
CA MET A 98 -17.78 -2.37 9.95
C MET A 98 -18.97 -1.59 10.51
N CYS A 99 -19.24 -0.37 10.04
CA CYS A 99 -20.47 0.35 10.38
C CYS A 99 -21.75 -0.42 10.01
N MET A 100 -21.68 -1.23 8.94
CA MET A 100 -22.83 -1.96 8.39
C MET A 100 -22.90 -3.42 8.83
N GLN A 101 -21.86 -3.93 9.50
CA GLN A 101 -21.80 -5.33 9.90
C GLN A 101 -22.51 -5.56 11.24
N PRO A 102 -23.26 -6.67 11.38
CA PRO A 102 -23.86 -7.07 12.66
C PRO A 102 -22.84 -7.71 13.62
N GLY A 103 -21.75 -8.28 13.09
CA GLY A 103 -20.71 -8.94 13.87
C GLY A 103 -19.52 -8.05 14.23
N ASP A 104 -18.71 -8.53 15.16
CA ASP A 104 -17.41 -7.93 15.53
C ASP A 104 -16.37 -8.05 14.38
N LEU A 105 -15.38 -7.15 14.34
CA LEU A 105 -14.31 -7.16 13.34
C LEU A 105 -13.59 -8.51 13.24
N MET A 106 -13.43 -9.23 14.35
CA MET A 106 -12.75 -10.54 14.40
C MET A 106 -13.47 -11.63 13.60
N ARG A 107 -14.76 -11.46 13.30
CA ARG A 107 -15.49 -12.38 12.39
C ARG A 107 -14.96 -12.29 10.96
N TYR A 108 -14.52 -11.11 10.53
CA TYR A 108 -14.23 -10.82 9.12
C TYR A 108 -12.73 -10.71 8.81
N ILE A 109 -11.90 -10.44 9.82
CA ILE A 109 -10.45 -10.31 9.61
C ILE A 109 -9.79 -11.69 9.35
N GLU A 110 -8.82 -11.72 8.44
CA GLU A 110 -8.03 -12.92 8.14
C GLU A 110 -6.96 -13.19 9.21
N VAL A 111 -6.33 -14.38 9.17
CA VAL A 111 -5.19 -14.82 10.02
C VAL A 111 -5.52 -15.02 11.50
N ILE A 112 -6.12 -14.04 12.15
CA ILE A 112 -6.46 -14.05 13.58
C ILE A 112 -7.96 -14.16 13.83
N GLY A 113 -8.77 -13.93 12.80
CA GLY A 113 -10.23 -14.01 12.84
C GLY A 113 -10.79 -15.17 12.04
N SER A 114 -12.12 -15.20 11.89
CA SER A 114 -12.82 -16.24 11.13
C SER A 114 -12.78 -16.04 9.61
N GLY A 115 -12.32 -14.88 9.12
CA GLY A 115 -12.21 -14.59 7.68
C GLY A 115 -13.52 -14.73 6.90
N GLN A 116 -14.67 -14.51 7.55
CA GLN A 116 -15.97 -14.63 6.91
C GLN A 116 -16.19 -13.47 5.91
N PRO A 117 -16.97 -13.69 4.84
CA PRO A 117 -17.37 -12.61 3.95
C PRO A 117 -18.19 -11.56 4.71
N LEU A 118 -18.22 -10.33 4.19
CA LEU A 118 -19.05 -9.26 4.75
C LEU A 118 -20.54 -9.59 4.52
N ASP A 119 -21.37 -9.37 5.53
CA ASP A 119 -22.81 -9.65 5.49
C ASP A 119 -23.59 -8.52 4.81
N ALA A 120 -23.06 -7.29 4.81
CA ALA A 120 -23.68 -6.10 4.21
C ALA A 120 -22.67 -5.24 3.43
N ALA A 121 -23.17 -4.48 2.46
CA ALA A 121 -22.37 -3.49 1.74
C ALA A 121 -21.88 -2.38 2.70
N PRO A 122 -20.60 -1.96 2.61
CA PRO A 122 -20.07 -0.84 3.37
C PRO A 122 -20.84 0.47 3.13
N LEU A 123 -20.72 1.41 4.08
CA LEU A 123 -21.09 2.80 3.83
C LEU A 123 -20.32 3.35 2.61
N PRO A 124 -20.89 4.32 1.86
CA PRO A 124 -20.14 5.07 0.86
C PRO A 124 -18.81 5.58 1.40
N TYR A 125 -17.73 5.23 0.71
CA TYR A 125 -16.36 5.51 1.12
C TYR A 125 -15.60 6.26 0.03
N ILE A 126 -15.00 7.39 0.40
CA ILE A 126 -14.12 8.20 -0.46
C ILE A 126 -12.70 8.16 0.13
N ALA A 127 -11.75 7.70 -0.68
CA ALA A 127 -10.34 7.67 -0.33
C ALA A 127 -9.60 8.85 -0.96
N VAL A 128 -8.86 9.60 -0.16
CA VAL A 128 -8.06 10.76 -0.57
C VAL A 128 -6.62 10.56 -0.07
N PRO A 129 -5.77 9.88 -0.86
CA PRO A 129 -4.39 9.66 -0.47
C PRO A 129 -3.61 10.97 -0.45
N THR A 130 -2.73 11.12 0.55
CA THR A 130 -1.79 12.26 0.69
C THR A 130 -0.33 11.82 0.58
N THR A 131 -0.11 10.54 0.25
CA THR A 131 1.20 9.94 0.01
C THR A 131 1.14 9.11 -1.26
N ALA A 132 2.22 9.10 -2.03
CA ALA A 132 2.33 8.31 -3.25
C ALA A 132 3.11 7.01 -2.97
N GLY A 133 2.43 5.99 -2.43
CA GLY A 133 3.06 4.70 -2.14
C GLY A 133 2.13 3.50 -2.17
N THR A 134 1.29 3.35 -1.14
CA THR A 134 0.56 2.09 -0.90
C THR A 134 -0.51 1.76 -1.94
N GLY A 135 -0.97 2.75 -2.71
CA GLY A 135 -2.10 2.62 -3.64
C GLY A 135 -3.40 2.14 -2.96
N ALA A 136 -3.50 2.29 -1.64
CA ALA A 136 -4.56 1.70 -0.81
C ALA A 136 -5.97 2.19 -1.20
N GLU A 137 -6.06 3.36 -1.83
CA GLU A 137 -7.26 3.93 -2.42
C GLU A 137 -7.81 3.11 -3.61
N ALA A 138 -7.05 2.15 -4.14
CA ALA A 138 -7.47 1.28 -5.22
C ALA A 138 -7.45 -0.21 -4.85
N THR A 139 -7.29 -0.54 -3.55
CA THR A 139 -7.20 -1.93 -3.09
C THR A 139 -8.48 -2.40 -2.39
N ARG A 140 -8.66 -3.71 -2.37
CA ARG A 140 -9.77 -4.42 -1.71
C ARG A 140 -9.41 -5.03 -0.35
N ASN A 141 -8.31 -4.56 0.25
CA ASN A 141 -7.84 -4.97 1.57
C ASN A 141 -7.63 -3.75 2.46
N ALA A 142 -7.98 -3.87 3.74
CA ALA A 142 -7.56 -2.95 4.80
C ALA A 142 -6.60 -3.70 5.73
N VAL A 143 -5.36 -3.22 5.86
CA VAL A 143 -4.38 -3.77 6.80
C VAL A 143 -4.63 -3.20 8.19
N ILE A 144 -4.73 -4.07 9.19
CA ILE A 144 -5.05 -3.71 10.58
C ILE A 144 -4.07 -4.44 11.50
N ALA A 145 -3.47 -3.71 12.43
CA ALA A 145 -2.59 -4.26 13.44
C ALA A 145 -3.40 -4.85 14.62
N SER A 146 -3.08 -6.08 15.00
CA SER A 146 -3.50 -6.64 16.28
C SER A 146 -2.35 -6.56 17.25
N THR A 147 -2.49 -5.67 18.24
CA THR A 147 -1.52 -5.52 19.33
C THR A 147 -1.48 -6.75 20.23
N GLU A 148 -2.63 -7.39 20.45
CA GLU A 148 -2.77 -8.63 21.22
C GLU A 148 -2.00 -9.79 20.59
N HIS A 149 -2.20 -10.03 19.29
CA HIS A 149 -1.58 -11.17 18.59
C HIS A 149 -0.22 -10.84 17.97
N ARG A 150 0.24 -9.58 18.05
CA ARG A 150 1.51 -9.09 17.47
C ARG A 150 1.65 -9.41 15.99
N VAL A 151 0.57 -9.26 15.24
CA VAL A 151 0.53 -9.49 13.79
C VAL A 151 -0.25 -8.38 13.08
N LYS A 152 0.07 -8.17 11.81
CA LYS A 152 -0.77 -7.42 10.88
C LYS A 152 -1.69 -8.41 10.18
N ALA A 153 -2.98 -8.16 10.27
CA ALA A 153 -4.02 -8.93 9.61
C ALA A 153 -4.73 -8.05 8.57
N SER A 154 -5.53 -8.67 7.70
CA SER A 154 -6.26 -7.93 6.66
C SER A 154 -7.74 -8.22 6.73
N LEU A 155 -8.56 -7.18 6.60
CA LEU A 155 -9.95 -7.31 6.17
C LEU A 155 -9.96 -7.27 4.64
N ARG A 156 -10.48 -8.31 3.98
CA ARG A 156 -10.49 -8.40 2.51
C ARG A 156 -11.88 -8.67 1.99
N HIS A 157 -12.36 -7.80 1.12
CA HIS A 157 -13.60 -8.04 0.39
C HIS A 157 -13.70 -7.10 -0.82
N VAL A 158 -14.30 -7.55 -1.92
CA VAL A 158 -14.43 -6.72 -3.15
C VAL A 158 -15.19 -5.42 -2.89
N SER A 159 -16.15 -5.44 -1.96
CA SER A 159 -16.93 -4.24 -1.59
C SER A 159 -16.12 -3.20 -0.79
N LEU A 160 -14.89 -3.49 -0.38
CA LEU A 160 -13.99 -2.53 0.24
C LEU A 160 -13.35 -1.56 -0.76
N LEU A 161 -13.47 -1.81 -2.06
CA LEU A 161 -13.07 -0.84 -3.08
C LEU A 161 -13.88 0.45 -2.88
N PRO A 162 -13.23 1.62 -2.83
CA PRO A 162 -13.93 2.86 -2.57
C PRO A 162 -14.90 3.20 -3.70
N ARG A 163 -15.94 3.97 -3.34
CA ARG A 163 -16.81 4.58 -4.34
C ARG A 163 -16.05 5.60 -5.16
N ILE A 164 -15.15 6.35 -4.52
CA ILE A 164 -14.28 7.33 -5.17
C ILE A 164 -12.87 7.21 -4.60
N ALA A 165 -11.89 7.03 -5.47
CA ALA A 165 -10.51 7.39 -5.19
C ALA A 165 -10.27 8.80 -5.77
N LEU A 166 -10.00 9.79 -4.92
CA LEU A 166 -9.75 11.18 -5.31
C LEU A 166 -8.27 11.49 -5.05
N ILE A 167 -7.46 11.44 -6.11
CA ILE A 167 -6.01 11.60 -6.05
C ILE A 167 -5.65 13.00 -6.53
N ASP A 168 -5.21 13.84 -5.59
CA ASP A 168 -4.70 15.17 -5.86
C ASP A 168 -3.20 15.22 -5.54
N PRO A 169 -2.30 15.22 -6.54
CA PRO A 169 -0.86 15.21 -6.33
C PRO A 169 -0.34 16.38 -5.49
N GLU A 170 -1.05 17.50 -5.43
CA GLU A 170 -0.66 18.67 -4.62
C GLU A 170 -0.66 18.36 -3.12
N LEU A 171 -1.50 17.42 -2.67
CA LEU A 171 -1.58 17.05 -1.25
C LEU A 171 -0.33 16.34 -0.75
N ALA A 172 0.52 15.85 -1.66
CA ALA A 172 1.78 15.21 -1.32
C ALA A 172 2.97 16.19 -1.28
N ALA A 173 2.79 17.47 -1.63
CA ALA A 173 3.90 18.42 -1.79
C ALA A 173 4.77 18.53 -0.51
N ASP A 174 4.12 18.66 0.64
CA ASP A 174 4.75 18.80 1.95
C ASP A 174 5.15 17.47 2.62
N VAL A 175 5.04 16.35 1.92
CA VAL A 175 5.46 15.05 2.47
C VAL A 175 6.99 15.05 2.65
N PRO A 176 7.52 14.75 3.85
CA PRO A 176 8.95 14.77 4.10
C PRO A 176 9.73 13.87 3.13
N PRO A 177 11.00 14.22 2.77
CA PRO A 177 11.81 13.44 1.85
C PRO A 177 11.92 11.95 2.23
N ALA A 178 12.18 11.63 3.50
CA ALA A 178 12.27 10.24 3.95
C ALA A 178 10.97 9.45 3.74
N VAL A 179 9.81 10.09 3.92
CA VAL A 179 8.50 9.46 3.65
C VAL A 179 8.28 9.33 2.14
N THR A 180 8.69 10.32 1.35
CA THR A 180 8.63 10.28 -0.12
C THR A 180 9.48 9.15 -0.69
N ALA A 181 10.71 8.98 -0.19
CA ALA A 181 11.60 7.88 -0.56
C ALA A 181 10.97 6.51 -0.21
N ALA A 182 10.56 6.32 1.04
CA ALA A 182 9.99 5.04 1.48
C ALA A 182 8.68 4.69 0.76
N SER A 183 7.76 5.64 0.62
CA SER A 183 6.48 5.41 -0.07
C SER A 183 6.65 5.23 -1.57
N GLY A 184 7.50 6.02 -2.22
CA GLY A 184 7.75 5.87 -3.65
C GLY A 184 8.47 4.58 -4.00
N MET A 185 9.40 4.13 -3.16
CA MET A 185 10.03 2.80 -3.30
C MET A 185 9.03 1.67 -3.09
N ASP A 186 8.05 1.83 -2.20
CA ASP A 186 6.94 0.87 -2.04
C ASP A 186 6.11 0.76 -3.33
N ALA A 187 5.69 1.88 -3.92
CA ALA A 187 4.96 1.89 -5.20
C ALA A 187 5.76 1.24 -6.34
N LEU A 188 7.06 1.56 -6.46
CA LEU A 188 7.95 0.95 -7.45
C LEU A 188 8.09 -0.56 -7.22
N THR A 189 8.32 -0.98 -5.98
CA THR A 189 8.39 -2.39 -5.59
C THR A 189 7.12 -3.12 -5.99
N GLN A 190 5.96 -2.56 -5.68
CA GLN A 190 4.67 -3.16 -5.99
C GLN A 190 4.46 -3.31 -7.49
N CYS A 191 4.83 -2.31 -8.31
CA CYS A 191 4.74 -2.42 -9.77
C CYS A 191 5.67 -3.52 -10.30
N LEU A 192 6.93 -3.54 -9.83
CA LEU A 192 7.92 -4.54 -10.23
C LEU A 192 7.47 -5.96 -9.86
N GLU A 193 7.06 -6.18 -8.61
CA GLU A 193 6.59 -7.49 -8.16
C GLU A 193 5.32 -7.92 -8.86
N ALA A 194 4.31 -7.05 -8.98
CA ALA A 194 3.06 -7.38 -9.66
C ALA A 194 3.27 -7.68 -11.16
N PHE A 195 4.28 -7.05 -11.79
CA PHE A 195 4.62 -7.30 -13.19
C PHE A 195 5.19 -8.70 -13.40
N VAL A 196 6.06 -9.17 -12.51
CA VAL A 196 6.76 -10.46 -12.65
C VAL A 196 6.09 -11.60 -11.88
N CYS A 197 5.05 -11.33 -11.09
CA CYS A 197 4.41 -12.39 -10.28
C CYS A 197 3.73 -13.45 -11.15
N SER A 198 3.54 -14.65 -10.58
CA SER A 198 2.89 -15.79 -11.25
C SER A 198 1.41 -15.58 -11.59
N ARG A 199 0.82 -14.48 -11.11
CA ARG A 199 -0.58 -14.08 -11.32
C ARG A 199 -0.71 -12.82 -12.19
N ALA A 200 0.38 -12.34 -12.78
CA ALA A 200 0.38 -11.19 -13.67
C ALA A 200 -0.57 -11.41 -14.88
N GLN A 201 -1.23 -10.34 -15.30
CA GLN A 201 -2.22 -10.34 -16.39
C GLN A 201 -1.99 -9.14 -17.32
N PRO A 202 -2.49 -9.16 -18.57
CA PRO A 202 -2.24 -8.08 -19.53
C PRO A 202 -2.63 -6.69 -19.03
N MET A 203 -3.73 -6.57 -18.26
CA MET A 203 -4.15 -5.29 -17.69
C MET A 203 -3.20 -4.79 -16.60
N THR A 204 -2.74 -5.68 -15.70
CA THR A 204 -1.77 -5.29 -14.67
C THR A 204 -0.40 -5.00 -15.28
N ASP A 205 -0.02 -5.73 -16.33
CA ASP A 205 1.24 -5.50 -17.03
C ASP A 205 1.33 -4.08 -17.61
N ALA A 206 0.27 -3.62 -18.27
CA ALA A 206 0.20 -2.26 -18.81
C ALA A 206 0.35 -1.19 -17.71
N LEU A 207 -0.34 -1.38 -16.58
CA LEU A 207 -0.29 -0.45 -15.44
C LEU A 207 1.08 -0.45 -14.76
N CYS A 208 1.67 -1.64 -14.54
CA CYS A 208 2.98 -1.75 -13.93
C CYS A 208 4.06 -1.10 -14.80
N LEU A 209 4.03 -1.29 -16.13
CA LEU A 209 5.02 -0.70 -17.02
C LEU A 209 4.96 0.83 -17.01
N ASP A 210 3.76 1.43 -17.07
CA ASP A 210 3.59 2.89 -16.92
C ASP A 210 4.05 3.36 -15.54
N GLY A 211 3.70 2.63 -14.47
CA GLY A 211 4.11 2.94 -13.10
C GLY A 211 5.63 2.90 -12.90
N ILE A 212 6.33 1.88 -13.43
CA ILE A 212 7.79 1.76 -13.36
C ILE A 212 8.45 2.93 -14.09
N GLN A 213 8.02 3.23 -15.32
CA GLN A 213 8.59 4.34 -16.11
C GLN A 213 8.43 5.70 -15.41
N ARG A 214 7.29 5.91 -14.73
CA ARG A 214 7.04 7.11 -13.92
C ARG A 214 7.95 7.18 -12.71
N ALA A 215 8.04 6.11 -11.93
CA ALA A 215 8.88 6.08 -10.74
C ALA A 215 10.36 6.33 -11.08
N VAL A 216 10.85 5.70 -12.15
CA VAL A 216 12.25 5.82 -12.59
C VAL A 216 12.62 7.26 -12.94
N ARG A 217 11.73 8.00 -13.60
CA ARG A 217 12.01 9.38 -14.00
C ARG A 217 11.73 10.44 -12.92
N SER A 218 10.92 10.11 -11.91
CA SER A 218 10.34 11.13 -11.01
C SER A 218 10.55 10.90 -9.52
N LEU A 219 10.84 9.68 -9.05
CA LEU A 219 10.99 9.42 -7.62
C LEU A 219 12.12 10.24 -6.97
N GLU A 220 13.29 10.24 -7.60
CA GLU A 220 14.45 10.99 -7.10
C GLU A 220 14.19 12.51 -7.10
N ARG A 221 13.55 13.04 -8.15
CA ARG A 221 13.14 14.44 -8.23
C ARG A 221 12.15 14.82 -7.12
N ALA A 222 11.13 13.99 -6.87
CA ALA A 222 10.15 14.22 -5.82
C ALA A 222 10.77 14.13 -4.42
N PHE A 223 11.80 13.29 -4.25
CA PHE A 223 12.58 13.17 -3.03
C PHE A 223 13.44 14.41 -2.77
N GLU A 224 14.16 14.89 -3.78
CA GLU A 224 15.04 16.06 -3.72
C GLU A 224 14.25 17.36 -3.57
N ASN A 225 13.13 17.47 -4.29
CA ASN A 225 12.26 18.63 -4.29
C ASN A 225 10.78 18.21 -4.18
N GLY A 226 10.24 18.26 -2.97
CA GLY A 226 8.84 17.91 -2.72
C GLY A 226 7.81 18.77 -3.45
N HIS A 227 8.19 19.95 -3.94
CA HIS A 227 7.33 20.87 -4.68
C HIS A 227 7.46 20.73 -6.21
N ASP A 228 8.24 19.77 -6.70
CA ASP A 228 8.22 19.36 -8.11
C ASP A 228 6.89 18.64 -8.40
N LEU A 229 5.86 19.41 -8.76
CA LEU A 229 4.50 18.89 -8.94
C LEU A 229 4.37 17.90 -10.10
N ASP A 230 5.23 18.00 -11.12
CA ASP A 230 5.28 17.02 -12.22
C ASP A 230 5.80 15.67 -11.70
N ALA A 231 6.84 15.71 -10.87
CA ALA A 231 7.34 14.50 -10.22
C ALA A 231 6.32 13.91 -9.22
N ARG A 232 5.61 14.76 -8.46
CA ARG A 232 4.52 14.32 -7.56
C ARG A 232 3.37 13.67 -8.31
N GLU A 233 2.99 14.23 -9.45
CA GLU A 233 1.94 13.68 -10.31
C GLU A 233 2.30 12.30 -10.86
N ASP A 234 3.54 12.15 -11.34
CA ASP A 234 4.06 10.86 -11.78
C ASP A 234 4.07 9.81 -10.67
N MET A 235 4.53 10.19 -9.48
CA MET A 235 4.54 9.28 -8.34
C MET A 235 3.13 8.93 -7.86
N ALA A 236 2.19 9.87 -7.90
CA ALA A 236 0.79 9.61 -7.56
C ALA A 236 0.14 8.63 -8.55
N LEU A 237 0.42 8.76 -9.86
CA LEU A 237 -0.01 7.76 -10.86
C LEU A 237 0.68 6.41 -10.67
N CYS A 238 1.98 6.40 -10.34
CA CYS A 238 2.70 5.18 -10.02
C CYS A 238 2.04 4.43 -8.85
N ALA A 239 1.74 5.13 -7.76
CA ALA A 239 1.08 4.57 -6.58
C ALA A 239 -0.35 4.08 -6.89
N LEU A 240 -1.11 4.82 -7.70
CA LEU A 240 -2.43 4.38 -8.13
C LEU A 240 -2.33 3.08 -8.96
N ASN A 241 -1.43 3.06 -9.95
CA ASN A 241 -1.19 1.89 -10.78
C ASN A 241 -0.72 0.68 -9.96
N SER A 242 0.15 0.91 -8.97
CA SER A 242 0.66 -0.13 -8.08
C SER A 242 -0.47 -0.74 -7.24
N GLY A 243 -1.35 0.10 -6.67
CA GLY A 243 -2.53 -0.33 -5.92
C GLY A 243 -3.51 -1.15 -6.76
N ILE A 244 -3.78 -0.72 -7.99
CA ILE A 244 -4.64 -1.47 -8.91
C ILE A 244 -3.97 -2.80 -9.28
N ALA A 245 -2.67 -2.79 -9.61
CA ALA A 245 -1.95 -3.98 -10.01
C ALA A 245 -1.90 -5.04 -8.89
N LEU A 246 -1.52 -4.62 -7.67
CA LEU A 246 -1.41 -5.54 -6.53
C LEU A 246 -2.76 -6.14 -6.13
N ALA A 247 -3.87 -5.41 -6.30
CA ALA A 247 -5.20 -5.90 -5.96
C ALA A 247 -5.67 -7.03 -6.90
N ASN A 248 -5.16 -7.01 -8.15
CA ASN A 248 -5.61 -7.86 -9.24
C ASN A 248 -4.64 -8.98 -9.63
N ALA A 249 -3.34 -8.84 -9.33
CA ALA A 249 -2.34 -9.89 -9.55
C ALA A 249 -1.79 -10.43 -8.22
N GLY A 250 -1.46 -9.53 -7.29
CA GLY A 250 -0.69 -9.84 -6.09
C GLY A 250 0.76 -9.37 -6.22
N LEU A 251 1.60 -9.79 -5.28
CA LEU A 251 2.98 -9.32 -5.11
C LEU A 251 3.93 -10.51 -5.00
N GLY A 252 5.15 -10.32 -4.47
CA GLY A 252 6.16 -11.36 -4.41
C GLY A 252 6.87 -11.44 -3.07
N ALA A 253 8.13 -11.87 -3.12
CA ALA A 253 8.97 -12.10 -1.97
C ALA A 253 9.28 -10.84 -1.14
N VAL A 254 9.41 -9.65 -1.75
CA VAL A 254 9.67 -8.40 -1.01
C VAL A 254 8.55 -8.15 -0.01
N HIS A 255 7.29 -8.17 -0.46
CA HIS A 255 6.14 -8.04 0.44
C HIS A 255 5.92 -9.29 1.30
N GLY A 256 6.41 -10.45 0.87
CA GLY A 256 6.48 -11.68 1.67
C GLY A 256 7.34 -11.52 2.93
N PHE A 257 8.45 -10.78 2.84
CA PHE A 257 9.29 -10.39 3.98
C PHE A 257 8.73 -9.21 4.78
N ALA A 258 8.16 -8.21 4.10
CA ALA A 258 7.73 -6.97 4.75
C ALA A 258 6.64 -7.20 5.82
N ALA A 259 5.73 -8.15 5.59
CA ALA A 259 4.68 -8.48 6.56
C ALA A 259 5.22 -9.05 7.89
N PRO A 260 6.04 -10.12 7.92
CA PRO A 260 6.61 -10.62 9.17
C PRO A 260 7.59 -9.65 9.83
N ILE A 261 8.43 -8.96 9.05
CA ILE A 261 9.35 -7.96 9.61
C ILE A 261 8.56 -6.84 10.31
N GLY A 262 7.51 -6.31 9.68
CA GLY A 262 6.67 -5.26 10.26
C GLY A 262 5.82 -5.70 11.46
N GLY A 263 5.70 -7.01 11.72
CA GLY A 263 5.08 -7.55 12.94
C GLY A 263 6.10 -7.81 14.07
N MET A 264 7.36 -8.08 13.73
CA MET A 264 8.44 -8.37 14.68
C MET A 264 9.21 -7.12 15.11
N PHE A 265 9.33 -6.13 14.23
CA PHE A 265 10.15 -4.94 14.41
C PHE A 265 9.35 -3.68 14.08
N HIS A 266 9.71 -2.56 14.69
CA HIS A 266 9.14 -1.25 14.39
C HIS A 266 9.75 -0.62 13.13
N ALA A 267 9.90 -1.41 12.07
CA ALA A 267 10.44 -0.97 10.79
C ALA A 267 9.32 -0.46 9.86
N PRO A 268 9.42 0.76 9.28
CA PRO A 268 8.44 1.26 8.32
C PRO A 268 8.35 0.38 7.07
N HIS A 269 7.12 0.07 6.64
CA HIS A 269 6.85 -0.88 5.55
C HIS A 269 7.63 -0.57 4.27
N GLY A 270 7.51 0.66 3.75
CA GLY A 270 8.18 1.06 2.51
C GLY A 270 9.72 1.02 2.60
N THR A 271 10.28 1.25 3.79
CA THR A 271 11.73 1.12 4.01
C THR A 271 12.18 -0.33 3.93
N VAL A 272 11.40 -1.25 4.51
CA VAL A 272 11.68 -2.70 4.42
C VAL A 272 11.58 -3.16 2.97
N CYS A 273 10.52 -2.74 2.25
CA CYS A 273 10.37 -3.05 0.83
C CYS A 273 11.57 -2.54 0.01
N ALA A 274 11.97 -1.29 0.24
CA ALA A 274 13.08 -0.66 -0.45
C ALA A 274 14.42 -1.38 -0.21
N ALA A 275 14.72 -1.75 1.04
CA ALA A 275 15.97 -2.42 1.41
C ALA A 275 16.10 -3.83 0.80
N LEU A 276 14.96 -4.51 0.58
CA LEU A 276 14.91 -5.88 0.09
C LEU A 276 14.73 -5.98 -1.44
N LEU A 277 14.35 -4.89 -2.11
CA LEU A 277 13.96 -4.92 -3.52
C LEU A 277 15.09 -5.44 -4.42
N ALA A 278 16.30 -4.89 -4.31
CA ALA A 278 17.43 -5.30 -5.15
C ALA A 278 17.83 -6.79 -4.95
N PRO A 279 18.09 -7.29 -3.72
CA PRO A 279 18.46 -8.69 -3.53
C PRO A 279 17.35 -9.69 -3.90
N VAL A 280 16.08 -9.34 -3.67
CA VAL A 280 14.95 -10.17 -4.14
C VAL A 280 14.88 -10.20 -5.65
N TRP A 281 15.05 -9.04 -6.31
CA TRP A 281 15.04 -8.96 -7.76
C TRP A 281 16.14 -9.81 -8.38
N GLU A 282 17.35 -9.75 -7.81
CA GLU A 282 18.49 -10.59 -8.24
C GLU A 282 18.16 -12.08 -8.09
N ALA A 283 17.76 -12.52 -6.90
CA ALA A 283 17.42 -13.92 -6.62
C ALA A 283 16.35 -14.46 -7.57
N ASN A 284 15.29 -13.68 -7.83
CA ASN A 284 14.24 -14.06 -8.76
C ASN A 284 14.77 -14.14 -10.20
N SER A 285 15.49 -13.10 -10.66
CA SER A 285 15.97 -13.03 -12.04
C SER A 285 16.93 -14.18 -12.39
N ASN A 286 17.73 -14.64 -11.43
CA ASN A 286 18.68 -15.74 -11.61
C ASN A 286 18.01 -17.12 -11.68
N ARG A 287 16.76 -17.23 -11.19
CA ARG A 287 16.04 -18.50 -11.07
C ARG A 287 14.93 -18.71 -12.08
N VAL A 288 14.40 -17.64 -12.66
CA VAL A 288 13.35 -17.77 -13.68
C VAL A 288 13.90 -18.42 -14.94
N GLN A 289 13.09 -19.27 -15.56
CA GLN A 289 13.42 -19.88 -16.86
C GLN A 289 13.16 -18.90 -18.02
N ASP A 290 12.10 -18.11 -17.91
CA ASP A 290 11.77 -17.04 -18.86
C ASP A 290 12.12 -15.68 -18.26
N ARG A 291 13.11 -15.01 -18.84
CA ARG A 291 13.59 -13.71 -18.42
C ARG A 291 12.94 -12.53 -19.15
N THR A 292 12.02 -12.77 -20.09
CA THR A 292 11.46 -11.71 -20.96
C THR A 292 11.00 -10.47 -20.18
N LYS A 293 10.26 -10.66 -19.09
CA LYS A 293 9.80 -9.53 -18.24
C LYS A 293 10.92 -8.87 -17.45
N PHE A 294 11.91 -9.63 -16.99
CA PHE A 294 13.08 -9.07 -16.32
C PHE A 294 13.92 -8.24 -17.28
N ASP A 295 14.16 -8.76 -18.49
CA ASP A 295 14.93 -8.07 -19.53
C ASP A 295 14.21 -6.79 -20.02
N GLN A 296 12.87 -6.80 -20.03
CA GLN A 296 12.08 -5.60 -20.31
C GLN A 296 12.27 -4.52 -19.23
N VAL A 297 12.30 -4.91 -17.95
CA VAL A 297 12.58 -3.98 -16.84
C VAL A 297 14.02 -3.50 -16.90
N ASP A 298 14.98 -4.38 -17.17
CA ASP A 298 16.39 -4.02 -17.39
C ASP A 298 16.50 -2.91 -18.45
N SER A 299 15.80 -3.06 -19.58
CA SER A 299 15.75 -2.03 -20.62
C SER A 299 15.16 -0.70 -20.13
N ILE A 300 14.09 -0.71 -19.32
CA ILE A 300 13.48 0.51 -18.78
C ILE A 300 14.43 1.21 -17.78
N LEU A 301 15.19 0.43 -17.02
CA LEU A 301 16.14 0.92 -16.03
C LEU A 301 17.52 1.26 -16.61
N GLY A 302 17.68 1.15 -17.93
CA GLY A 302 18.91 1.53 -18.64
C GLY A 302 20.04 0.49 -18.55
N GLY A 303 19.72 -0.78 -18.32
CA GLY A 303 20.69 -1.87 -18.25
C GLY A 303 20.38 -2.81 -17.09
N ASN A 304 21.37 -3.10 -16.24
CA ASN A 304 21.19 -4.05 -15.14
C ASN A 304 20.28 -3.46 -14.03
N ALA A 305 19.07 -3.99 -13.89
CA ALA A 305 18.09 -3.54 -12.89
C ALA A 305 18.61 -3.64 -11.46
N VAL A 306 19.31 -4.73 -11.10
CA VAL A 306 19.85 -4.94 -9.74
C VAL A 306 20.79 -3.79 -9.35
N SER A 307 21.71 -3.44 -10.24
CA SER A 307 22.66 -2.34 -10.05
C SER A 307 21.95 -0.99 -9.93
N TYR A 308 20.95 -0.75 -10.80
CA TYR A 308 20.12 0.45 -10.72
C TYR A 308 19.40 0.55 -9.37
N LEU A 309 18.77 -0.53 -8.91
CA LEU A 309 18.00 -0.57 -7.67
C LEU A 309 18.88 -0.38 -6.42
N HIS A 310 20.09 -0.96 -6.40
CA HIS A 310 21.07 -0.64 -5.35
C HIS A 310 21.54 0.81 -5.38
N ALA A 311 21.73 1.38 -6.57
CA ALA A 311 22.12 2.78 -6.69
C ALA A 311 20.98 3.70 -6.23
N LEU A 312 19.74 3.39 -6.60
CA LEU A 312 18.55 4.16 -6.22
C LEU A 312 18.33 4.14 -4.70
N THR A 313 18.42 2.98 -4.05
CA THR A 313 18.28 2.88 -2.58
C THR A 313 19.32 3.73 -1.85
N LYS A 314 20.56 3.80 -2.36
CA LYS A 314 21.62 4.69 -1.83
C LYS A 314 21.29 6.17 -2.03
N ARG A 315 20.87 6.58 -3.24
CA ARG A 315 20.55 7.99 -3.55
C ARG A 315 19.33 8.50 -2.78
N LEU A 316 18.36 7.63 -2.49
CA LEU A 316 17.19 7.93 -1.66
C LEU A 316 17.45 7.81 -0.15
N HIS A 317 18.70 7.55 0.26
CA HIS A 317 19.10 7.38 1.66
C HIS A 317 18.26 6.34 2.42
N ILE A 318 17.94 5.21 1.78
CA ILE A 318 17.15 4.13 2.40
C ILE A 318 17.96 3.45 3.51
N PRO A 319 17.45 3.40 4.76
CA PRO A 319 18.02 2.62 5.85
C PRO A 319 18.23 1.14 5.53
N LYS A 320 19.33 0.57 6.01
CA LYS A 320 19.50 -0.89 6.09
C LYS A 320 18.59 -1.50 7.16
N LEU A 321 18.34 -2.81 7.07
CA LEU A 321 17.52 -3.53 8.05
C LEU A 321 18.07 -3.45 9.48
N SER A 322 19.40 -3.45 9.63
CA SER A 322 20.09 -3.32 10.92
C SER A 322 19.75 -2.04 11.69
N GLN A 323 19.37 -0.96 11.00
CA GLN A 323 18.95 0.30 11.66
C GLN A 323 17.62 0.17 12.42
N TRP A 324 16.85 -0.88 12.15
CA TRP A 324 15.58 -1.18 12.83
C TRP A 324 15.72 -2.27 13.89
N GLY A 325 16.97 -2.61 14.27
CA GLY A 325 17.28 -3.57 15.32
C GLY A 325 17.34 -5.03 14.85
N ILE A 326 17.18 -5.30 13.55
CA ILE A 326 17.26 -6.64 12.98
C ILE A 326 18.72 -7.11 13.02
N GLN A 327 18.95 -8.31 13.56
CA GLN A 327 20.27 -8.91 13.71
C GLN A 327 20.40 -10.18 12.87
N ALA A 328 21.65 -10.65 12.68
CA ALA A 328 21.92 -11.91 11.99
C ALA A 328 21.24 -13.12 12.64
N THR A 329 20.97 -13.07 13.95
CA THR A 329 20.27 -14.12 14.70
C THR A 329 18.78 -14.21 14.37
N ASP A 330 18.19 -13.15 13.80
CA ASP A 330 16.75 -13.10 13.49
C ASP A 330 16.42 -13.65 12.10
N LEU A 331 17.42 -13.80 11.23
CA LEU A 331 17.22 -14.09 9.81
C LEU A 331 16.51 -15.42 9.57
N ASP A 332 16.84 -16.45 10.36
CA ASP A 332 16.24 -17.77 10.24
C ASP A 332 14.73 -17.71 10.52
N GLU A 333 14.32 -17.02 11.59
CA GLU A 333 12.92 -16.87 11.93
C GLU A 333 12.17 -16.02 10.88
N ILE A 334 12.78 -14.93 10.41
CA ILE A 334 12.21 -14.07 9.37
C ILE A 334 12.02 -14.87 8.07
N ALA A 335 13.03 -15.62 7.62
CA ALA A 335 12.96 -16.43 6.41
C ALA A 335 11.84 -17.49 6.51
N ARG A 336 11.73 -18.18 7.64
CA ARG A 336 10.66 -19.17 7.88
C ARG A 336 9.27 -18.53 7.83
N LYS A 337 9.09 -17.36 8.46
CA LYS A 337 7.80 -16.64 8.42
C LYS A 337 7.49 -16.09 7.03
N ALA A 338 8.49 -15.58 6.31
CA ALA A 338 8.34 -15.06 4.96
C ALA A 338 7.93 -16.15 3.97
N ALA A 339 8.49 -17.36 4.09
CA ALA A 339 8.10 -18.52 3.28
C ALA A 339 6.61 -18.88 3.43
N ALA A 340 6.02 -18.64 4.60
CA ALA A 340 4.60 -18.88 4.88
C ALA A 340 3.68 -17.69 4.52
N ALA A 341 4.24 -16.53 4.18
CA ALA A 341 3.46 -15.32 3.93
C ALA A 341 2.62 -15.42 2.65
N SER A 342 1.42 -14.82 2.67
CA SER A 342 0.49 -14.88 1.53
C SER A 342 1.08 -14.28 0.24
N SER A 343 1.81 -13.17 0.34
CA SER A 343 2.46 -12.51 -0.81
C SER A 343 3.52 -13.39 -1.47
N MET A 344 4.26 -14.19 -0.70
CA MET A 344 5.30 -15.10 -1.20
C MET A 344 4.74 -16.12 -2.20
N LYS A 345 3.47 -16.51 -2.05
CA LYS A 345 2.81 -17.51 -2.91
C LYS A 345 2.71 -17.09 -4.38
N ALA A 346 2.76 -15.78 -4.67
CA ALA A 346 2.73 -15.26 -6.04
C ALA A 346 4.11 -14.98 -6.63
N ASN A 347 5.19 -15.14 -5.86
CA ASN A 347 6.54 -14.89 -6.37
C ASN A 347 6.79 -15.73 -7.64
N PRO A 348 7.47 -15.21 -8.68
CA PRO A 348 7.69 -15.92 -9.95
C PRO A 348 8.36 -17.29 -9.78
N VAL A 349 9.13 -17.46 -8.72
CA VAL A 349 9.85 -18.69 -8.39
C VAL A 349 9.68 -19.02 -6.91
N SER A 350 9.73 -20.30 -6.57
CA SER A 350 9.87 -20.73 -5.18
C SER A 350 11.32 -20.54 -4.74
N LEU A 351 11.53 -19.70 -3.71
CA LEU A 351 12.85 -19.46 -3.10
C LEU A 351 13.08 -20.47 -1.96
N THR A 352 14.29 -21.01 -1.85
CA THR A 352 14.65 -21.90 -0.73
C THR A 352 14.92 -21.10 0.54
N HIS A 353 14.97 -21.78 1.69
CA HIS A 353 15.29 -21.14 2.96
C HIS A 353 16.68 -20.48 2.95
N GLU A 354 17.65 -21.11 2.30
CA GLU A 354 19.00 -20.59 2.13
C GLU A 354 19.00 -19.29 1.30
N GLU A 355 18.22 -19.25 0.22
CA GLU A 355 18.08 -18.07 -0.63
C GLU A 355 17.39 -16.92 0.10
N LEU A 356 16.31 -17.22 0.84
CA LEU A 356 15.62 -16.23 1.66
C LEU A 356 16.55 -15.65 2.74
N THR A 357 17.38 -16.49 3.36
CA THR A 357 18.36 -16.07 4.36
C THR A 357 19.49 -15.25 3.73
N ALA A 358 19.93 -15.59 2.51
CA ALA A 358 20.95 -14.83 1.79
C ALA A 358 20.46 -13.42 1.43
N ILE A 359 19.22 -13.29 0.93
CA ILE A 359 18.56 -12.01 0.65
C ILE A 359 18.57 -11.12 1.91
N LEU A 360 18.14 -11.66 3.05
CA LEU A 360 18.12 -10.91 4.30
C LEU A 360 19.51 -10.48 4.76
N ARG A 361 20.51 -11.35 4.58
CA ARG A 361 21.91 -11.05 4.95
C ARG A 361 22.49 -9.91 4.14
N GLU A 362 22.12 -9.78 2.87
CA GLU A 362 22.55 -8.68 2.01
C GLU A 362 21.90 -7.35 2.40
N ALA A 363 20.64 -7.39 2.82
CA ALA A 363 19.88 -6.21 3.24
C ALA A 363 20.18 -5.72 4.68
N LEU A 364 20.93 -6.49 5.48
CA LEU A 364 21.45 -6.11 6.79
C LEU A 364 22.53 -5.03 6.71
#